data_AF-A0A2N3AHH4-F1
#
_entry.id   AF-A0A2N3AHH4-F1
#
_cell.length_a   1.000
_cell.length_b   1.000
_cell.length_c   1.000
_cell.angle_alpha   90.00
_cell.angle_beta   90.00
_cell.angle_gamma   90.00
#
_symmetry.space_group_name_H-M   'P 1'
#
loop_
_entity.id
_entity.type
_entity.pdbx_description
1 polymer ?
#
loop_
_entity_poly.entity_id
_entity_poly.type
_entity_poly.pdbx_seq_one_letter_code
_entity_poly.pdbx_strand_id
1 'polypeptide(L)'
;MKRINFKTIIICFLYLVLLFFLSTSSVFSAENKKDLYSLEDISNIRQFHLSGKAVELLKENGFVVTPAYYKEISDIYLECKDTNQPIFITTDAVLHTGHIFFDYLLRILEVEKLYDSAVELTDRMLELSIEQFREAHTENVKEAARLNIGFFAVAKRQFDTEYQAGYELEELVEQECENIKNHKGLEFRELLAYIKALILN
;
A
#
# COMPACT_ATOMS: atom_id res chain seq x y z
N MET A 1 -39.95 35.81 -18.48
CA MET A 1 -39.35 34.62 -17.85
C MET A 1 -40.41 33.87 -17.04
N LYS A 2 -40.91 32.73 -17.53
CA LYS A 2 -41.93 31.92 -16.82
C LYS A 2 -41.28 31.28 -15.58
N ARG A 3 -41.77 31.60 -14.39
CA ARG A 3 -41.37 30.92 -13.14
C ARG A 3 -41.77 29.45 -13.23
N ILE A 4 -40.78 28.56 -13.35
CA ILE A 4 -41.01 27.12 -13.28
C ILE A 4 -41.46 26.80 -11.85
N ASN A 5 -42.62 26.16 -11.72
CA ASN A 5 -43.23 25.86 -10.43
C ASN A 5 -42.48 24.68 -9.79
N PHE A 6 -41.92 24.88 -8.60
CA PHE A 6 -41.11 23.90 -7.88
C PHE A 6 -41.81 22.55 -7.70
N LYS A 7 -43.14 22.55 -7.56
CA LYS A 7 -43.96 21.32 -7.51
C LYS A 7 -43.88 20.49 -8.80
N THR A 8 -43.82 21.14 -9.96
CA THR A 8 -43.70 20.45 -11.25
C THR A 8 -42.34 19.79 -11.41
N ILE A 9 -41.27 20.42 -10.90
CA ILE A 9 -39.92 19.83 -10.90
C ILE A 9 -39.88 18.58 -10.02
N ILE A 10 -40.46 18.64 -8.82
CA ILE A 10 -40.52 17.49 -7.92
C ILE A 10 -41.30 16.34 -8.56
N ILE A 11 -42.44 16.61 -9.20
CA ILE A 11 -43.23 15.57 -9.85
C ILE A 11 -42.45 14.93 -11.01
N CYS A 12 -41.78 15.73 -11.85
CA CYS A 12 -40.94 15.19 -12.92
C CYS A 12 -39.77 14.36 -12.38
N PHE A 13 -39.15 14.80 -11.29
CA PHE A 13 -38.06 14.05 -10.64
C PHE A 13 -38.57 12.74 -10.06
N LEU A 14 -39.73 12.74 -9.40
CA LEU A 14 -40.34 11.53 -8.86
C LEU A 14 -40.69 10.54 -9.98
N TYR A 15 -41.19 11.03 -11.11
CA TYR A 15 -41.51 10.21 -12.27
C TYR A 15 -40.25 9.63 -12.91
N LEU A 16 -39.15 10.40 -12.98
CA LEU A 16 -37.86 9.94 -13.48
C LEU A 16 -37.25 8.86 -12.58
N VAL A 17 -37.34 9.04 -11.26
CA VAL A 17 -36.89 8.04 -10.27
C VAL A 17 -37.76 6.78 -10.34
N LEU A 18 -39.08 6.92 -10.51
CA LEU A 18 -39.97 5.78 -10.68
C LEU A 18 -39.68 5.00 -11.97
N LEU A 19 -39.39 5.71 -13.07
CA LEU A 19 -38.98 5.12 -14.35
C LEU A 19 -37.65 4.36 -14.22
N PHE A 20 -36.72 4.90 -13.44
CA PHE A 20 -35.45 4.25 -13.12
C PHE A 20 -35.64 2.98 -12.27
N PHE A 21 -36.59 2.97 -11.34
CA PHE A 21 -36.97 1.76 -10.59
C PHE A 21 -37.70 0.72 -11.45
N LEU A 22 -38.50 1.16 -12.43
CA LEU A 22 -39.16 0.26 -13.38
C LEU A 22 -38.19 -0.34 -14.41
N SER A 23 -37.12 0.35 -14.78
CA SER A 23 -36.08 -0.18 -15.68
C SER A 23 -35.03 -1.05 -14.97
N THR A 24 -34.99 -1.03 -13.64
CA THR A 24 -34.07 -1.87 -12.85
C THR A 24 -34.69 -3.19 -12.41
N SER A 25 -35.98 -3.45 -12.66
CA SER A 25 -36.60 -4.75 -12.39
C SER A 25 -36.33 -5.81 -13.46
N SER A 26 -35.61 -5.46 -14.55
CA SER A 26 -34.89 -6.44 -15.38
C SER A 26 -33.49 -6.73 -14.81
N VAL A 27 -33.36 -6.79 -13.48
CA VAL A 27 -32.32 -7.59 -12.84
C VAL A 27 -32.60 -9.02 -13.27
N PHE A 28 -31.73 -9.50 -14.16
CA PHE A 28 -31.38 -10.90 -14.42
C PHE A 28 -32.16 -11.86 -13.52
N SER A 29 -33.27 -12.39 -14.02
CA SER A 29 -33.86 -13.60 -13.44
C SER A 29 -32.85 -14.70 -13.69
N ALA A 30 -32.00 -14.98 -12.70
CA ALA A 30 -31.19 -16.18 -12.68
C ALA A 30 -32.16 -17.36 -12.60
N GLU A 31 -32.54 -17.87 -13.78
CA GLU A 31 -33.19 -19.16 -13.91
C GLU A 31 -32.29 -20.17 -13.18
N ASN A 32 -32.82 -20.78 -12.13
CA ASN A 32 -32.14 -21.82 -11.35
C ASN A 32 -32.13 -23.12 -12.17
N LYS A 33 -31.40 -23.08 -13.29
CA LYS A 33 -31.22 -24.19 -14.20
C LYS A 33 -29.93 -24.89 -13.79
N LYS A 34 -30.06 -25.97 -13.01
CA LYS A 34 -28.96 -26.93 -12.83
C LYS A 34 -28.45 -27.28 -14.22
N ASP A 35 -27.17 -27.01 -14.47
CA ASP A 35 -26.47 -27.10 -15.76
C ASP A 35 -26.74 -25.92 -16.72
N LEU A 36 -26.37 -24.70 -16.31
CA LEU A 36 -26.39 -23.50 -17.17
C LEU A 36 -25.43 -23.59 -18.36
N TYR A 37 -24.29 -24.29 -18.20
CA TYR A 37 -23.27 -24.43 -19.24
C TYR A 37 -23.02 -25.91 -19.60
N SER A 38 -23.25 -26.28 -20.86
CA SER A 38 -22.85 -27.59 -21.39
C SER A 38 -21.36 -27.60 -21.72
N LEU A 39 -20.65 -28.62 -21.24
CA LEU A 39 -19.23 -28.84 -21.55
C LEU A 39 -19.02 -29.74 -22.78
N GLU A 40 -20.10 -30.28 -23.36
CA GLU A 40 -20.04 -31.23 -24.49
C GLU A 40 -19.55 -30.57 -25.79
N ASP A 41 -19.81 -29.27 -25.94
CA ASP A 41 -19.42 -28.47 -27.11
C ASP A 41 -17.99 -27.93 -27.01
N ILE A 42 -17.31 -28.11 -25.87
CA ILE A 42 -15.96 -27.59 -25.61
C ILE A 42 -14.93 -28.63 -26.03
N SER A 43 -14.40 -28.48 -27.24
CA SER A 43 -13.45 -29.44 -27.86
C SER A 43 -12.15 -29.64 -27.08
N ASN A 44 -11.70 -28.63 -26.34
CA ASN A 44 -10.43 -28.63 -25.60
C ASN A 44 -10.57 -28.98 -24.11
N ILE A 45 -11.77 -29.32 -23.61
CA ILE A 45 -11.98 -29.59 -22.17
C ILE A 45 -11.09 -30.73 -21.63
N ARG A 46 -10.70 -31.67 -22.50
CA ARG A 46 -9.82 -32.81 -22.17
C ARG A 46 -8.35 -32.43 -22.00
N GLN A 47 -7.95 -31.23 -22.40
CA GLN A 47 -6.58 -30.70 -22.22
C GLN A 47 -6.36 -30.15 -20.81
N PHE A 48 -7.42 -29.99 -20.02
CA PHE A 48 -7.36 -29.50 -18.65
C PHE A 48 -7.52 -30.65 -17.65
N HIS A 49 -6.62 -30.72 -16.67
CA HIS A 49 -6.72 -31.67 -15.57
C HIS A 49 -7.63 -31.10 -14.47
N LEU A 50 -8.95 -31.19 -14.67
CA LEU A 50 -9.95 -30.72 -13.71
C LEU A 50 -10.40 -31.84 -12.77
N SER A 51 -10.46 -31.56 -11.46
CA SER A 51 -11.10 -32.46 -10.50
C SER A 51 -12.61 -32.54 -10.73
N GLY A 52 -13.26 -33.63 -10.29
CA GLY A 52 -14.72 -33.77 -10.43
C GLY A 52 -15.50 -32.58 -9.84
N LYS A 53 -15.08 -32.08 -8.67
CA LYS A 53 -15.63 -30.88 -8.05
C LYS A 53 -15.44 -29.63 -8.90
N ALA A 54 -14.28 -29.48 -9.56
CA ALA A 54 -14.01 -28.34 -10.43
C ALA A 54 -14.90 -28.37 -11.68
N VAL A 55 -15.19 -29.55 -12.22
CA VAL A 55 -16.11 -29.73 -13.35
C VAL A 55 -17.55 -29.35 -12.98
N GLU A 56 -18.02 -29.75 -11.79
CA GLU A 56 -19.35 -29.36 -11.29
C GLU A 56 -19.47 -27.84 -11.14
N LEU A 57 -18.48 -27.20 -10.50
CA LEU A 57 -18.43 -25.74 -10.35
C LEU A 57 -18.36 -25.01 -11.69
N LEU A 58 -17.67 -25.58 -12.68
CA LEU A 58 -17.58 -25.00 -14.02
C LEU A 58 -18.93 -25.06 -14.75
N LYS A 59 -19.70 -26.14 -14.61
CA LYS A 59 -21.06 -26.27 -15.18
C LYS A 59 -22.06 -25.30 -14.54
N GLU A 60 -21.92 -25.08 -13.24
CA GLU A 60 -22.79 -24.21 -12.46
C GLU A 60 -22.48 -22.72 -12.70
N ASN A 61 -21.21 -22.33 -12.62
CA ASN A 61 -20.79 -20.92 -12.59
C ASN A 61 -20.22 -20.41 -13.92
N GLY A 62 -19.87 -21.29 -14.85
CA GLY A 62 -19.15 -20.94 -16.08
C GLY A 62 -17.66 -20.63 -15.89
N PHE A 63 -17.18 -20.64 -14.64
CA PHE A 63 -15.76 -20.55 -14.30
C PHE A 63 -15.45 -21.34 -13.03
N VAL A 64 -14.19 -21.70 -12.84
CA VAL A 64 -13.69 -22.32 -11.61
C VAL A 64 -12.31 -21.77 -11.29
N VAL A 65 -12.04 -21.51 -10.01
CA VAL A 65 -10.71 -21.11 -9.51
C VAL A 65 -10.08 -22.32 -8.84
N THR A 66 -8.86 -22.66 -9.25
CA THR A 66 -8.10 -23.76 -8.67
C THR A 66 -6.77 -23.25 -8.13
N PRO A 67 -6.25 -23.82 -7.03
CA PRO A 67 -4.94 -23.45 -6.53
C PRO A 67 -3.88 -23.82 -7.57
N ALA A 68 -2.93 -22.91 -7.75
CA ALA A 68 -1.83 -23.05 -8.68
C ALA A 68 -0.51 -22.88 -7.92
N TYR A 69 0.51 -23.67 -8.27
CA TYR A 69 1.79 -23.71 -7.55
C TYR A 69 2.91 -23.22 -8.48
N TYR A 70 2.85 -21.96 -8.84
CA TYR A 70 3.84 -21.29 -9.66
C TYR A 70 4.58 -20.22 -8.85
N LYS A 71 5.83 -19.95 -9.23
CA LYS A 71 6.63 -18.93 -8.56
C LYS A 71 6.25 -17.54 -9.07
N GLU A 72 6.00 -17.43 -10.37
CA GLU A 72 5.63 -16.20 -11.05
C GLU A 72 4.42 -16.41 -11.95
N ILE A 73 3.70 -15.32 -12.26
CA ILE A 73 2.57 -15.35 -13.21
C ILE A 73 3.04 -15.74 -14.62
N SER A 74 4.27 -15.38 -14.98
CA SER A 74 4.93 -15.73 -16.24
C SER A 74 5.04 -17.24 -16.46
N ASP A 75 5.28 -18.02 -15.39
CA ASP A 75 5.39 -19.47 -15.44
C ASP A 75 4.09 -20.11 -15.92
N ILE A 76 2.93 -19.58 -15.49
CA ILE A 76 1.60 -20.05 -15.90
C ILE A 76 1.43 -19.89 -17.42
N TYR A 77 1.80 -18.72 -17.95
CA TYR A 77 1.68 -18.46 -19.38
C TYR A 77 2.63 -19.32 -20.22
N LEU A 78 3.83 -19.60 -19.69
CA LEU A 78 4.77 -20.49 -20.37
C LEU A 78 4.24 -21.92 -20.42
N GLU A 79 3.74 -22.45 -19.30
CA GLU A 79 3.14 -23.79 -19.27
C GLU A 79 1.91 -23.88 -20.17
N CYS A 80 1.00 -22.90 -20.12
CA CYS A 80 -0.17 -22.89 -21.01
C CYS A 80 0.25 -22.85 -22.49
N LYS A 81 1.32 -22.11 -22.82
CA LYS A 81 1.88 -22.09 -24.19
C LYS A 81 2.44 -23.45 -24.59
N ASP A 82 3.22 -24.09 -23.72
CA ASP A 82 3.87 -25.37 -24.00
C ASP A 82 2.86 -26.53 -24.09
N THR A 83 1.78 -26.46 -23.30
CA THR A 83 0.67 -27.43 -23.30
C THR A 83 -0.42 -27.10 -24.33
N ASN A 84 -0.23 -26.02 -25.11
CA ASN A 84 -1.18 -25.54 -26.11
C ASN A 84 -2.59 -25.26 -25.54
N GLN A 85 -2.64 -24.85 -24.28
CA GLN A 85 -3.84 -24.37 -23.60
C GLN A 85 -4.11 -22.90 -23.97
N PRO A 86 -5.37 -22.49 -24.19
CA PRO A 86 -5.71 -21.09 -24.43
C PRO A 86 -5.31 -20.19 -23.26
N ILE A 87 -4.63 -19.09 -23.57
CA ILE A 87 -4.17 -18.11 -22.59
C ILE A 87 -5.05 -16.86 -22.67
N PHE A 88 -5.51 -16.39 -21.52
CA PHE A 88 -6.11 -15.08 -21.37
C PHE A 88 -5.19 -14.21 -20.49
N ILE A 89 -4.54 -13.22 -21.12
CA ILE A 89 -3.62 -12.31 -20.42
C ILE A 89 -4.41 -11.13 -19.88
N THR A 90 -4.34 -10.92 -18.57
CA THR A 90 -4.97 -9.80 -17.87
C THR A 90 -3.96 -8.70 -17.55
N THR A 91 -4.45 -7.55 -17.10
CA THR A 91 -3.61 -6.36 -16.80
C THR A 91 -2.68 -6.58 -15.61
N ASP A 92 -2.98 -7.53 -14.73
CA ASP A 92 -2.17 -7.93 -13.59
C ASP A 92 -0.72 -8.32 -13.97
N ALA A 93 -0.51 -8.95 -15.13
CA ALA A 93 0.82 -9.29 -15.63
C ALA A 93 1.69 -8.04 -15.84
N VAL A 94 1.10 -6.98 -16.40
CA VAL A 94 1.76 -5.68 -16.61
C VAL A 94 1.96 -4.97 -15.27
N LEU A 95 0.94 -4.98 -14.40
CA LEU A 95 1.03 -4.35 -13.07
C LEU A 95 2.10 -5.01 -12.20
N HIS A 96 2.18 -6.34 -12.18
CA HIS A 96 3.20 -7.08 -11.45
C HIS A 96 4.62 -6.72 -11.91
N THR A 97 4.84 -6.69 -13.22
CA THR A 97 6.12 -6.25 -13.81
C THR A 97 6.42 -4.81 -13.42
N GLY A 98 5.42 -3.93 -13.45
CA GLY A 98 5.54 -2.54 -13.02
C GLY A 98 5.96 -2.40 -11.56
N HIS A 99 5.38 -3.19 -10.65
CA HIS A 99 5.76 -3.21 -9.23
C HIS A 99 7.23 -3.61 -9.04
N ILE A 100 7.68 -4.71 -9.66
CA ILE A 100 9.07 -5.15 -9.58
C ILE A 100 10.03 -4.09 -10.11
N PHE A 101 9.70 -3.49 -11.26
CA PHE A 101 10.51 -2.43 -11.87
C PHE A 101 10.62 -1.22 -10.95
N PHE A 102 9.51 -0.80 -10.34
CA PHE A 102 9.48 0.33 -9.42
C PHE A 102 10.33 0.07 -8.17
N ASP A 103 10.23 -1.10 -7.56
CA ASP A 103 11.05 -1.47 -6.39
C ASP A 103 12.54 -1.47 -6.74
N TYR A 104 12.90 -2.00 -7.92
CA TYR A 104 14.28 -2.00 -8.39
C TYR A 104 14.80 -0.58 -8.62
N LEU A 105 13.97 0.30 -9.20
CA LEU A 105 14.31 1.71 -9.40
C LEU A 105 14.52 2.43 -8.06
N LEU A 106 13.63 2.22 -7.08
CA LEU A 106 13.79 2.79 -5.74
C LEU A 106 15.09 2.34 -5.08
N ARG A 107 15.41 1.05 -5.16
CA ARG A 107 16.66 0.51 -4.60
C ARG A 107 17.89 1.14 -5.24
N ILE A 108 17.89 1.34 -6.56
CA ILE A 108 18.99 2.03 -7.26
C ILE A 108 19.09 3.48 -6.77
N LEU A 109 17.98 4.21 -6.75
CA LEU A 109 17.98 5.60 -6.29
C LEU A 109 18.47 5.73 -4.84
N GLU A 110 18.05 4.81 -3.97
CA GLU A 110 18.49 4.75 -2.59
C GLU A 110 20.01 4.62 -2.50
N VAL A 111 20.56 3.58 -3.14
CA VAL A 111 22.00 3.27 -3.06
C VAL A 111 22.86 4.31 -3.79
N GLU A 112 22.46 4.78 -4.97
CA GLU A 112 23.31 5.64 -5.81
C GLU A 112 23.19 7.13 -5.53
N LYS A 113 22.14 7.58 -4.83
CA LYS A 113 21.85 9.01 -4.64
C LYS A 113 21.44 9.34 -3.22
N LEU A 114 20.43 8.65 -2.67
CA LEU A 114 19.79 9.09 -1.44
C LEU A 114 20.58 8.72 -0.19
N TYR A 115 21.29 7.59 -0.18
CA TYR A 115 22.05 7.12 0.98
C TYR A 115 23.11 8.14 1.41
N ASP A 116 24.04 8.50 0.51
CA ASP A 116 25.10 9.46 0.81
C ASP A 116 24.53 10.84 1.18
N SER A 117 23.49 11.28 0.48
CA SER A 117 22.81 12.55 0.76
C SER A 117 22.15 12.56 2.15
N ALA A 118 21.57 11.43 2.57
CA ALA A 118 20.95 11.29 3.88
C ALA A 118 21.98 11.26 5.01
N VAL A 119 23.13 10.63 4.79
CA VAL A 119 24.26 10.66 5.73
C VAL A 119 24.80 12.09 5.87
N GLU A 120 25.08 12.77 4.76
CA GLU A 120 25.57 14.16 4.78
C GLU A 120 24.59 15.11 5.47
N LEU A 121 23.29 14.99 5.15
CA LEU A 121 22.25 15.78 5.80
C LEU A 121 22.20 15.53 7.31
N THR A 122 22.27 14.26 7.73
CA THR A 122 22.23 13.88 9.14
C THR A 122 23.43 14.46 9.90
N ASP A 123 24.63 14.32 9.34
CA ASP A 123 25.85 14.85 9.94
C ASP A 123 25.79 16.37 10.06
N ARG A 124 25.35 17.06 9.01
CA ARG A 124 25.24 18.52 9.03
C ARG A 124 24.21 19.02 10.03
N MET A 125 23.06 18.36 10.13
CA MET A 125 22.02 18.73 11.09
C MET A 125 22.46 18.48 12.54
N LEU A 126 23.25 17.43 12.77
CA LEU A 126 23.83 17.13 14.08
C LEU A 126 24.85 18.19 14.51
N GLU A 127 25.76 18.58 13.60
CA GLU A 127 26.72 19.67 13.82
C GLU A 127 26.00 20.98 14.19
N LEU A 128 25.00 21.38 13.39
CA LEU A 128 24.23 22.60 13.63
C LEU A 128 23.48 22.55 14.97
N SER A 129 22.94 21.38 15.34
CA SER A 129 22.25 21.21 16.64
C SER A 129 23.21 21.36 17.82
N ILE A 130 24.44 20.86 17.68
CA ILE A 130 25.50 21.03 18.69
C ILE A 130 25.94 22.50 18.78
N GLU A 131 26.10 23.19 17.67
CA GLU A 131 26.41 24.62 17.64
C GLU A 131 25.31 25.44 18.33
N GLN A 132 24.05 25.19 17.99
CA GLN A 132 22.89 25.82 18.63
C GLN A 132 22.85 25.57 20.14
N PHE A 133 23.16 24.36 20.59
CA PHE A 133 23.23 24.03 22.02
C PHE A 133 24.31 24.84 22.75
N ARG A 134 25.46 25.07 22.10
CA ARG A 134 26.58 25.85 22.67
C ARG A 134 26.28 27.35 22.70
N GLU A 135 25.59 27.87 21.69
CA GLU A 135 25.26 29.29 21.57
C GLU A 135 24.00 29.68 22.34
N ALA A 136 23.14 28.72 22.70
CA ALA A 136 21.89 28.98 23.40
C ALA A 136 22.12 29.64 24.78
N HIS A 137 21.49 30.79 24.99
CA HIS A 137 21.55 31.54 26.24
C HIS A 137 20.38 31.24 27.20
N THR A 138 19.25 30.79 26.67
CA THR A 138 18.03 30.51 27.44
C THR A 138 17.88 29.01 27.65
N GLU A 139 17.54 28.59 28.87
CA GLU A 139 17.41 27.18 29.25
C GLU A 139 16.47 26.40 28.31
N ASN A 140 15.31 26.95 27.97
CA ASN A 140 14.35 26.30 27.08
C ASN A 140 14.92 26.05 25.66
N VAL A 141 15.71 27.00 25.15
CA VAL A 141 16.31 26.87 23.81
C VAL A 141 17.46 25.87 23.85
N LYS A 142 18.21 25.87 24.94
CA LYS A 142 19.29 24.92 25.17
C LYS A 142 18.77 23.48 25.28
N GLU A 143 17.69 23.27 26.01
CA GLU A 143 17.06 21.95 26.08
C GLU A 143 16.47 21.51 24.74
N ALA A 144 15.82 22.41 23.99
CA ALA A 144 15.34 22.09 22.64
C ALA A 144 16.49 21.69 21.70
N ALA A 145 17.61 22.42 21.73
CA ALA A 145 18.79 22.06 20.96
C ALA A 145 19.40 20.71 21.40
N ARG A 146 19.40 20.42 22.71
CA ARG A 146 19.81 19.12 23.25
C ARG A 146 18.96 17.98 22.69
N LEU A 147 17.65 18.15 22.67
CA LEU A 147 16.72 17.14 22.11
C LEU A 147 16.91 16.96 20.60
N ASN A 148 17.21 18.03 19.84
CA ASN A 148 17.56 17.93 18.42
C ASN A 148 18.82 17.09 18.19
N ILE A 149 19.86 17.24 19.03
CA ILE A 149 21.06 16.38 18.98
C ILE A 149 20.64 14.91 19.12
N GLY A 150 19.78 14.60 20.08
CA GLY A 150 19.28 13.24 20.30
C GLY A 150 18.50 12.73 19.08
N PHE A 151 17.63 13.56 18.50
CA PHE A 151 16.85 13.22 17.32
C PHE A 151 17.74 12.84 16.12
N PHE A 152 18.76 13.65 15.81
CA PHE A 152 19.69 13.34 14.72
C PHE A 152 20.68 12.23 15.09
N ALA A 153 20.99 12.02 16.38
CA ALA A 153 21.80 10.89 16.83
C ALA A 153 21.09 9.54 16.60
N VAL A 154 19.77 9.46 16.78
CA VAL A 154 18.98 8.26 16.44
C VAL A 154 19.11 7.94 14.95
N ALA A 155 19.03 8.96 14.08
CA ALA A 155 19.23 8.80 12.64
C ALA A 155 20.67 8.37 12.32
N LYS A 156 21.67 9.01 12.94
CA LYS A 156 23.09 8.64 12.76
C LYS A 156 23.34 7.19 13.15
N ARG A 157 22.70 6.69 14.20
CA ARG A 157 22.77 5.27 14.61
C ARG A 157 22.24 4.27 13.58
N GLN A 158 21.34 4.69 12.70
CA GLN A 158 20.88 3.81 11.61
C GLN A 158 21.97 3.62 10.54
N PHE A 159 22.88 4.58 10.40
CA PHE A 159 24.00 4.51 9.47
C PHE A 159 25.28 3.97 10.14
N ASP A 160 25.49 4.28 11.42
CA ASP A 160 26.65 3.90 12.21
C ASP A 160 26.22 3.44 13.62
N THR A 161 26.20 2.12 13.83
CA THR A 161 25.71 1.51 15.07
C THR A 161 26.57 1.83 16.30
N GLU A 162 27.81 2.26 16.12
CA GLU A 162 28.74 2.57 17.22
C GLU A 162 28.68 4.05 17.64
N TYR A 163 27.87 4.87 16.96
CA TYR A 163 27.74 6.28 17.25
C TYR A 163 27.21 6.55 18.67
N GLN A 164 27.93 7.41 19.40
CA GLN A 164 27.57 7.85 20.74
C GLN A 164 27.03 9.28 20.70
N ALA A 165 25.82 9.48 21.24
CA ALA A 165 25.14 10.76 21.16
C ALA A 165 25.74 11.80 22.12
N GLY A 166 26.21 11.36 23.29
CA GLY A 166 26.65 12.25 24.37
C GLY A 166 25.50 13.05 25.00
N TYR A 167 25.83 14.16 25.68
CA TYR A 167 24.86 15.14 26.21
C TYR A 167 23.72 14.57 27.09
N GLU A 168 23.99 13.46 27.80
CA GLU A 168 22.99 12.75 28.61
C GLU A 168 21.76 12.29 27.80
N LEU A 169 21.97 11.93 26.53
CA LEU A 169 20.92 11.48 25.59
C LEU A 169 21.05 9.99 25.25
N GLU A 170 22.09 9.31 25.72
CA GLU A 170 22.43 7.94 25.32
C GLU A 170 21.28 6.94 25.58
N GLU A 171 20.64 7.02 26.75
CA GLU A 171 19.50 6.19 27.12
C GLU A 171 18.29 6.47 26.23
N LEU A 172 17.98 7.75 25.98
CA LEU A 172 16.85 8.16 25.12
C LEU A 172 17.06 7.70 23.68
N VAL A 173 18.29 7.82 23.17
CA VAL A 173 18.64 7.42 21.81
C VAL A 173 18.57 5.90 21.67
N GLU A 174 19.03 5.13 22.66
CA GLU A 174 18.93 3.68 22.63
C GLU A 174 17.47 3.21 22.70
N GLN A 175 16.66 3.80 23.57
CA GLN A 175 15.24 3.48 23.68
C GLN A 175 14.49 3.73 22.36
N GLU A 176 14.76 4.85 21.67
CA GLU A 176 14.19 5.13 20.35
C GLU A 176 14.70 4.14 19.29
N CYS A 177 15.98 3.76 19.32
CA CYS A 177 16.53 2.73 18.44
C CYS A 177 15.87 1.36 18.66
N GLU A 178 15.61 0.97 19.91
CA GLU A 178 14.87 -0.24 20.25
C GLU A 178 13.42 -0.18 19.80
N ASN A 179 12.76 0.97 19.92
CA ASN A 179 11.39 1.16 19.44
C ASN A 179 11.29 0.97 17.91
N ILE A 180 12.28 1.47 17.16
CA ILE A 180 12.40 1.23 15.71
C ILE A 180 12.54 -0.27 15.43
N LYS A 181 13.46 -0.96 16.10
CA LYS A 181 13.68 -2.42 15.94
C LYS A 181 12.42 -3.24 16.26
N ASN A 182 11.65 -2.82 17.25
CA ASN A 182 10.45 -3.52 17.71
C ASN A 182 9.19 -3.21 16.88
N HIS A 183 9.26 -2.33 15.88
CA HIS A 183 8.15 -1.98 14.98
C HIS A 183 6.84 -1.59 15.72
N LYS A 184 6.94 -0.95 16.89
CA LYS A 184 5.78 -0.66 17.76
C LYS A 184 4.80 0.38 17.20
N GLY A 185 5.13 1.02 16.07
CA GLY A 185 4.32 2.07 15.46
C GLY A 185 4.65 3.46 15.98
N LEU A 186 3.71 4.39 15.86
CA LEU A 186 3.90 5.80 16.24
C LEU A 186 3.54 6.01 17.71
N GLU A 187 4.47 5.73 18.62
CA GLU A 187 4.37 6.16 20.02
C GLU A 187 4.96 7.57 20.20
N PHE A 188 4.50 8.29 21.24
CA PHE A 188 4.98 9.63 21.54
C PHE A 188 6.47 9.58 21.89
N ARG A 189 7.30 10.32 21.14
CA ARG A 189 8.76 10.33 21.29
C ARG A 189 9.20 11.35 22.34
N GLU A 190 9.99 10.89 23.29
CA GLU A 190 10.55 11.74 24.37
C GLU A 190 11.51 12.80 23.80
N LEU A 191 12.22 12.47 22.71
CA LEU A 191 13.07 13.40 21.97
C LEU A 191 12.31 14.55 21.27
N LEU A 192 10.97 14.48 21.21
CA LEU A 192 10.12 15.51 20.60
C LEU A 192 9.15 16.14 21.61
N ALA A 193 9.53 16.17 22.89
CA ALA A 193 8.67 16.64 23.98
C ALA A 193 8.08 18.06 23.75
N TYR A 194 8.76 18.92 22.99
CA TYR A 194 8.30 20.27 22.67
C TYR A 194 7.13 20.32 21.65
N ILE A 195 6.81 19.22 20.95
CA ILE A 195 5.69 19.14 19.99
C ILE A 195 4.31 19.06 20.68
N LYS A 196 4.28 18.87 22.01
CA LYS A 196 3.03 18.82 22.81
C LYS A 196 2.12 20.05 22.62
N ALA A 197 2.65 21.17 22.12
CA ALA A 197 1.89 22.38 21.84
C ALA A 197 0.98 22.35 20.59
N LEU A 198 1.11 21.36 19.69
CA LEU A 198 0.40 21.38 18.39
C LEU A 198 -0.75 20.36 18.22
N ILE A 199 -0.94 19.44 19.17
CA ILE A 199 -1.96 18.38 19.09
C ILE A 199 -3.18 18.67 20.01
N LEU A 200 -3.17 19.81 20.71
CA LEU A 200 -4.29 20.28 21.52
C LEU A 200 -4.73 21.69 21.07
N ASN A 201 -5.36 21.76 19.90
CA ASN A 201 -6.36 22.77 19.55
C ASN A 201 -7.27 22.21 18.44
#